data_AF-A0AAN8KFG2-F1
#
_entry.id   AF-A0AAN8KFG2-F1
#
_cell.length_a   1.000
_cell.length_b   1.000
_cell.length_c   1.000
_cell.angle_alpha   90.00
_cell.angle_beta   90.00
_cell.angle_gamma   90.00
#
_symmetry.space_group_name_H-M   'P 1'
#
loop_
_entity.id
_entity.type
_entity.pdbx_description
1 polymer ?
#
loop_
_entity_poly.entity_id
_entity_poly.type
_entity_poly.pdbx_seq_one_letter_code
_entity_poly.pdbx_strand_id
1 'polypeptide(L)'
;MPSQVQEKIRPTYADDWNNQNMEVNKALSRDDVSNQARLLLNNFIKERMEQDNIQDSPSLSDLIEPGTPVGPPMDHAREVGRALRCIGDELDKDERMLNLIARVPPEAEHKTFLNVASEIFKDGVVNWGRVVALFYFAYKICLKALDRIPLIRAMINLVVDFIRDHVAGWIIGRGGWEAIVEYFGTPTKQVAVILGAGILVSGIVMLWKGWH
;
A
#
# COMPACT_ATOMS: atom_id res chain seq x y z
N MET A 1 32.88 -47.08 54.36
CA MET A 1 31.97 -46.58 53.30
C MET A 1 31.41 -45.24 53.72
N PRO A 2 31.85 -44.17 53.03
CA PRO A 2 30.95 -43.09 52.65
C PRO A 2 31.06 -42.76 51.14
N SER A 3 29.95 -42.33 50.59
CA SER A 3 29.71 -41.89 49.21
C SER A 3 30.51 -40.63 48.83
N GLN A 4 31.15 -40.63 47.65
CA GLN A 4 31.69 -39.45 46.97
C GLN A 4 31.59 -39.59 45.43
N VAL A 5 30.89 -38.61 44.84
CA VAL A 5 31.17 -37.89 43.58
C VAL A 5 31.05 -38.64 42.24
N GLN A 6 29.94 -38.40 41.54
CA GLN A 6 29.95 -38.19 40.09
C GLN A 6 29.50 -36.75 39.80
N GLU A 7 30.49 -35.88 39.65
CA GLU A 7 30.33 -34.57 39.04
C GLU A 7 30.23 -34.79 37.53
N LYS A 8 29.03 -34.61 36.96
CA LYS A 8 28.84 -34.56 35.51
C LYS A 8 28.35 -33.17 35.14
N ILE A 9 29.31 -32.27 34.94
CA ILE A 9 29.11 -31.03 34.20
C ILE A 9 28.55 -31.40 32.83
N ARG A 10 27.31 -30.99 32.53
CA ARG A 10 26.70 -31.10 31.19
C ARG A 10 26.89 -29.74 30.51
N PRO A 11 27.35 -29.67 29.25
CA PRO A 11 27.69 -28.39 28.63
C PRO A 11 26.42 -27.60 28.27
N THR A 12 26.39 -26.35 28.72
CA THR A 12 25.48 -25.27 28.29
C THR A 12 25.87 -24.79 26.89
N TYR A 13 25.53 -25.55 25.84
CA TYR A 13 25.74 -25.13 24.44
C TYR A 13 24.71 -25.72 23.44
N ALA A 14 23.66 -26.40 23.92
CA ALA A 14 22.66 -27.00 23.04
C ALA A 14 21.49 -26.07 22.67
N ASP A 15 21.31 -24.95 23.38
CA ASP A 15 20.15 -24.06 23.20
C ASP A 15 20.41 -22.89 22.22
N ASP A 16 21.66 -22.67 21.81
CA ASP A 16 22.05 -21.50 21.00
C ASP A 16 21.89 -21.72 19.49
N TRP A 17 22.09 -22.97 19.02
CA TRP A 17 21.88 -23.36 17.61
C TRP A 17 20.43 -23.18 17.16
N ASN A 18 19.48 -23.27 18.09
CA ASN A 18 18.06 -23.13 17.79
C ASN A 18 17.63 -21.66 17.75
N ASN A 19 18.35 -20.76 18.41
CA ASN A 19 18.04 -19.34 18.44
C ASN A 19 18.64 -18.57 17.24
N GLN A 20 19.82 -18.99 16.78
CA GLN A 20 20.48 -18.41 15.60
C GLN A 20 19.81 -18.80 14.27
N ASN A 21 19.10 -19.93 14.24
CA ASN A 21 18.22 -20.31 13.13
C ASN A 21 16.78 -19.80 13.32
N MET A 22 16.48 -19.13 14.45
CA MET A 22 15.18 -18.48 14.72
C MET A 22 15.14 -16.99 14.34
N GLU A 23 16.26 -16.43 13.86
CA GLU A 23 16.25 -15.47 12.75
C GLU A 23 15.80 -16.19 11.45
N VAL A 24 14.74 -16.99 11.59
CA VAL A 24 13.99 -17.62 10.52
C VAL A 24 13.71 -16.50 9.55
N ASN A 25 14.03 -16.75 8.29
CA ASN A 25 13.51 -16.07 7.12
C ASN A 25 11.98 -15.85 7.29
N LYS A 26 11.59 -14.80 8.03
CA LYS A 26 10.22 -14.58 8.47
C LYS A 26 9.51 -14.04 7.25
N ALA A 27 8.96 -14.97 6.47
CA ALA A 27 8.18 -14.65 5.30
C ALA A 27 7.14 -13.57 5.67
N LEU A 28 7.10 -12.51 4.87
CA LEU A 28 6.19 -11.39 5.07
C LEU A 28 4.76 -11.91 5.24
N SER A 29 4.11 -11.53 6.34
CA SER A 29 2.68 -11.80 6.51
C SER A 29 1.83 -10.77 5.76
N ARG A 30 0.53 -11.05 5.61
CA ARG A 30 -0.41 -10.09 5.01
C ARG A 30 -0.52 -8.81 5.85
N ASP A 31 -0.44 -8.95 7.17
CA ASP A 31 -0.47 -7.85 8.11
C ASP A 31 0.79 -6.99 7.95
N ASP A 32 1.97 -7.61 7.86
CA ASP A 32 3.25 -6.93 7.61
C ASP A 32 3.16 -6.06 6.35
N VAL A 33 2.70 -6.65 5.23
CA VAL A 33 2.55 -5.96 3.94
C VAL A 33 1.53 -4.83 4.03
N SER A 34 0.41 -5.01 4.72
CA SER A 34 -0.61 -3.96 4.88
C SER A 34 -0.13 -2.82 5.79
N ASN A 35 0.65 -3.13 6.83
CA ASN A 35 1.24 -2.12 7.71
C ASN A 35 2.34 -1.32 6.98
N GLN A 36 3.13 -1.97 6.12
CA GLN A 36 4.02 -1.28 5.18
C GLN A 36 3.22 -0.41 4.19
N ALA A 37 2.09 -0.92 3.67
CA ALA A 37 1.21 -0.16 2.77
C ALA A 37 0.72 1.15 3.41
N ARG A 38 0.39 1.11 4.70
CA ARG A 38 0.00 2.29 5.47
C ARG A 38 1.09 3.36 5.48
N LEU A 39 2.32 2.97 5.79
CA LEU A 39 3.47 3.87 5.79
C LEU A 39 3.66 4.49 4.41
N LEU A 40 3.64 3.67 3.36
CA LEU A 40 3.79 4.10 1.97
C LEU A 40 2.66 5.05 1.55
N LEU A 41 1.41 4.74 1.90
CA LEU A 41 0.25 5.56 1.56
C LEU A 41 0.28 6.91 2.27
N ASN A 42 0.60 6.94 3.56
CA ASN A 42 0.71 8.18 4.33
C ASN A 42 1.78 9.12 3.74
N ASN A 43 2.96 8.56 3.43
CA ASN A 43 4.03 9.32 2.79
C ASN A 43 3.61 9.78 1.39
N PHE A 44 3.00 8.89 0.60
CA PHE A 44 2.52 9.23 -0.74
C PHE A 44 1.51 10.39 -0.71
N ILE A 45 0.51 10.34 0.17
CA ILE A 45 -0.49 11.41 0.33
C ILE A 45 0.19 12.72 0.75
N LYS A 46 1.09 12.68 1.74
CA LYS A 46 1.74 13.88 2.24
C LYS A 46 2.61 14.55 1.18
N GLU A 47 3.46 13.77 0.53
CA GLU A 47 4.35 14.25 -0.53
C GLU A 47 3.55 14.80 -1.72
N ARG A 48 2.40 14.19 -2.02
CA ARG A 48 1.48 14.65 -3.09
C ARG A 48 0.82 15.98 -2.76
N MET A 49 0.33 16.14 -1.53
CA MET A 49 -0.23 17.42 -1.08
C MET A 49 0.81 18.55 -1.14
N GLU A 50 2.06 18.25 -0.78
CA GLU A 50 3.18 19.19 -0.90
C GLU A 50 3.48 19.55 -2.36
N GLN A 51 3.53 18.56 -3.25
CA GLN A 51 3.74 18.75 -4.69
C GLN A 51 2.61 19.59 -5.33
N ASP A 52 1.36 19.34 -4.94
CA ASP A 52 0.18 20.06 -5.43
C ASP A 52 -0.02 21.43 -4.72
N ASN A 53 0.91 21.85 -3.86
CA ASN A 53 0.90 23.12 -3.11
C ASN A 53 -0.38 23.34 -2.27
N ILE A 54 -0.88 22.28 -1.63
CA ILE A 54 -2.06 22.36 -0.77
C ILE A 54 -1.71 23.06 0.55
N GLN A 55 -2.19 24.30 0.70
CA GLN A 55 -1.89 25.18 1.85
C GLN A 55 -2.30 24.57 3.20
N ASP A 56 -3.49 23.98 3.28
CA ASP A 56 -4.06 23.41 4.51
C ASP A 56 -3.80 21.89 4.64
N SER A 57 -2.66 21.42 4.13
CA SER A 57 -2.36 19.99 4.19
C SER A 57 -2.05 19.53 5.63
N PRO A 58 -2.69 18.47 6.13
CA PRO A 58 -2.38 17.93 7.45
C PRO A 58 -0.92 17.50 7.57
N SER A 59 -0.37 17.56 8.78
CA SER A 59 0.94 16.98 9.05
C SER A 59 0.86 15.45 9.03
N LEU A 60 1.99 14.79 8.77
CA LEU A 60 2.03 13.31 8.81
C LEU A 60 1.63 12.77 10.19
N SER A 61 1.99 13.49 11.26
CA SER A 61 1.57 13.18 12.63
C SER A 61 0.06 13.29 12.86
N ASP A 62 -0.65 14.13 12.10
CA ASP A 62 -2.12 14.21 12.19
C ASP A 62 -2.77 13.00 11.50
N LEU A 63 -2.12 12.40 10.51
CA LEU A 63 -2.65 11.27 9.76
C LEU A 63 -2.38 9.91 10.41
N ILE A 64 -1.36 9.82 11.27
CA ILE A 64 -0.94 8.57 11.91
C ILE A 64 -1.40 8.56 13.36
N GLU A 65 -2.22 7.57 13.73
CA GLU A 65 -2.65 7.41 15.11
C GLU A 65 -1.50 6.86 15.97
N PRO A 66 -1.33 7.33 17.22
CA PRO A 66 -0.32 6.79 18.12
C PRO A 66 -0.48 5.26 18.30
N GLY A 67 0.63 4.53 18.22
CA GLY A 67 0.62 3.06 18.33
C GLY A 67 0.17 2.33 17.06
N THR A 68 -0.06 3.05 15.95
CA THR A 68 -0.28 2.43 14.64
C THR A 68 0.84 1.46 14.30
N PRO A 69 0.54 0.18 14.01
CA PRO A 69 1.55 -0.78 13.60
C PRO A 69 2.29 -0.33 12.35
N VAL A 70 3.61 -0.30 12.45
CA VAL A 70 4.49 -0.16 11.29
C VAL A 70 4.97 -1.58 10.98
N GLY A 71 4.81 -2.01 9.73
CA GLY A 71 5.30 -3.32 9.31
C GLY A 71 6.82 -3.41 9.45
N PRO A 72 7.42 -4.57 9.14
CA PRO A 72 8.86 -4.71 9.15
C PRO A 72 9.49 -3.64 8.24
N PRO A 73 10.72 -3.18 8.56
CA PRO A 73 11.40 -2.19 7.75
C PRO A 73 11.56 -2.71 6.31
N MET A 74 11.48 -1.79 5.35
CA MET A 74 11.81 -2.05 3.95
C MET A 74 13.22 -1.52 3.68
N ASP A 75 14.11 -2.36 3.15
CA ASP A 75 15.51 -1.99 2.92
C ASP A 75 15.65 -0.79 1.97
N HIS A 76 14.75 -0.71 0.99
CA HIS A 76 14.74 0.31 -0.07
C HIS A 76 13.48 1.19 -0.03
N ALA A 77 13.01 1.54 1.18
CA ALA A 77 11.77 2.29 1.37
C ALA A 77 11.70 3.60 0.55
N ARG A 78 12.84 4.29 0.39
CA ARG A 78 12.91 5.55 -0.37
C ARG A 78 12.75 5.34 -1.87
N GLU A 79 13.33 4.28 -2.41
CA GLU A 79 13.22 3.89 -3.81
C GLU A 79 11.81 3.43 -4.13
N VAL A 80 11.19 2.65 -3.23
CA VAL A 80 9.78 2.26 -3.31
C VAL A 80 8.88 3.49 -3.35
N GLY A 81 9.05 4.42 -2.42
CA GLY A 81 8.31 5.69 -2.39
C GLY A 81 8.46 6.50 -3.69
N ARG A 82 9.69 6.60 -4.21
CA ARG A 82 9.97 7.26 -5.50
C ARG A 82 9.26 6.58 -6.68
N ALA A 83 9.27 5.25 -6.73
CA ALA A 83 8.57 4.49 -7.77
C ALA A 83 7.06 4.73 -7.72
N LEU A 84 6.45 4.67 -6.53
CA LEU A 84 5.04 5.00 -6.32
C LEU A 84 4.71 6.40 -6.85
N ARG A 85 5.55 7.39 -6.52
CA ARG A 85 5.35 8.77 -6.96
C ARG A 85 5.40 8.91 -8.47
N CYS A 86 6.41 8.34 -9.12
CA CYS A 86 6.55 8.41 -10.58
C CYS A 86 5.31 7.89 -11.33
N ILE A 87 4.70 6.81 -10.83
CA ILE A 87 3.46 6.28 -11.42
C ILE A 87 2.28 7.22 -11.19
N GLY A 88 2.18 7.80 -10.00
CA GLY A 88 1.16 8.80 -9.72
C GLY A 88 1.27 10.00 -10.67
N ASP A 89 2.49 10.39 -11.07
CA ASP A 89 2.71 11.55 -11.95
C ASP A 89 2.23 11.23 -13.37
N GLU A 90 2.32 9.97 -13.79
CA GLU A 90 1.71 9.51 -15.04
C GLU A 90 0.17 9.45 -14.94
N LEU A 91 -0.37 9.12 -13.77
CA LEU A 91 -1.82 9.12 -13.54
C LEU A 91 -2.42 10.53 -13.52
N ASP A 92 -1.66 11.56 -13.13
CA ASP A 92 -2.11 12.97 -13.24
C ASP A 92 -2.41 13.39 -14.68
N LYS A 93 -1.76 12.75 -15.67
CA LYS A 93 -1.99 13.02 -17.09
C LYS A 93 -3.25 12.33 -17.62
N ASP A 94 -3.88 11.47 -16.81
CA ASP A 94 -5.11 10.77 -17.18
C ASP A 94 -6.36 11.59 -16.82
N GLU A 95 -6.85 12.37 -17.79
CA GLU A 95 -8.09 13.14 -17.68
C GLU A 95 -9.31 12.29 -17.27
N ARG A 96 -9.31 10.99 -17.56
CA ARG A 96 -10.44 10.10 -17.25
C ARG A 96 -10.47 9.75 -15.77
N MET A 97 -9.31 9.55 -15.17
CA MET A 97 -9.18 9.36 -13.73
C MET A 97 -9.65 10.60 -12.97
N LEU A 98 -9.24 11.79 -13.43
CA LEU A 98 -9.69 13.07 -12.86
C LEU A 98 -11.22 13.25 -12.97
N ASN A 99 -11.82 12.86 -14.09
CA ASN A 99 -13.28 12.89 -14.28
C ASN A 99 -14.04 11.95 -13.32
N LEU A 100 -13.49 10.78 -13.00
CA LEU A 100 -14.10 9.84 -12.04
C LEU A 100 -14.04 10.38 -10.63
N ILE A 101 -12.88 10.93 -10.24
CA ILE A 101 -12.68 11.60 -8.95
C ILE A 101 -13.68 12.75 -8.78
N ALA A 102 -13.84 13.60 -9.79
CA ALA A 102 -14.74 14.76 -9.73
C ALA A 102 -16.18 14.37 -9.38
N ARG A 103 -16.61 13.16 -9.76
CA ARG A 103 -17.97 12.65 -9.53
C ARG A 103 -18.19 12.04 -8.15
N VAL A 104 -17.15 11.87 -7.33
CA VAL A 104 -17.27 11.36 -5.96
C VAL A 104 -17.84 12.46 -5.04
N PRO A 105 -19.04 12.31 -4.46
CA PRO A 105 -19.57 13.26 -3.48
C PRO A 105 -18.70 13.26 -2.21
N PRO A 106 -18.46 14.42 -1.56
CA PRO A 106 -17.72 14.52 -0.28
C PRO A 106 -18.33 13.70 0.88
N GLU A 107 -19.58 13.26 0.74
CA GLU A 107 -20.29 12.52 1.79
C GLU A 107 -20.35 11.00 1.52
N ALA A 108 -19.89 10.55 0.35
CA ALA A 108 -20.00 9.16 -0.09
C ALA A 108 -18.66 8.42 -0.15
N GLU A 109 -17.65 8.94 0.54
CA GLU A 109 -16.23 8.60 0.33
C GLU A 109 -15.94 7.11 0.55
N HIS A 110 -16.52 6.46 1.57
CA HIS A 110 -16.23 5.07 1.90
C HIS A 110 -16.83 4.06 0.90
N LYS A 111 -18.15 4.14 0.67
CA LYS A 111 -18.85 3.22 -0.25
C LYS A 111 -18.38 3.43 -1.68
N THR A 112 -18.16 4.68 -2.07
CA THR A 112 -17.64 5.01 -3.41
C THR A 112 -16.21 4.53 -3.56
N PHE A 113 -15.39 4.64 -2.51
CA PHE A 113 -14.04 4.08 -2.53
C PHE A 113 -14.05 2.58 -2.79
N LEU A 114 -14.79 1.83 -1.97
CA LEU A 114 -14.85 0.37 -2.12
C LEU A 114 -15.37 -0.04 -3.50
N ASN A 115 -16.38 0.63 -4.04
CA ASN A 115 -16.89 0.33 -5.38
C ASN A 115 -15.82 0.53 -6.46
N VAL A 116 -15.08 1.63 -6.40
CA VAL A 116 -14.01 1.90 -7.37
C VAL A 116 -12.83 0.94 -7.18
N ALA A 117 -12.45 0.65 -5.93
CA ALA A 117 -11.40 -0.33 -5.62
C ALA A 117 -11.78 -1.72 -6.13
N SER A 118 -13.01 -2.19 -5.86
CA SER A 118 -13.51 -3.46 -6.40
C SER A 118 -13.51 -3.48 -7.93
N GLU A 119 -13.83 -2.38 -8.60
CA GLU A 119 -13.78 -2.29 -10.07
C GLU A 119 -12.35 -2.32 -10.59
N ILE A 120 -11.39 -1.64 -9.94
CA ILE A 120 -9.96 -1.66 -10.29
C ILE A 120 -9.42 -3.09 -10.35
N PHE A 121 -9.89 -3.97 -9.47
CA PHE A 121 -9.41 -5.36 -9.33
C PHE A 121 -10.43 -6.42 -9.78
N LYS A 122 -11.50 -6.04 -10.48
CA LYS A 122 -12.63 -6.92 -10.79
C LYS A 122 -12.31 -8.12 -11.66
N ASP A 123 -11.35 -7.99 -12.58
CA ASP A 123 -10.89 -9.09 -13.43
C ASP A 123 -9.94 -10.06 -12.71
N GLY A 124 -9.67 -9.83 -11.41
CA GLY A 124 -8.77 -10.63 -10.59
C GLY A 124 -7.28 -10.40 -10.84
N VAL A 125 -6.91 -9.49 -11.74
CA VAL A 125 -5.50 -9.21 -12.08
C VAL A 125 -4.95 -8.12 -11.16
N VAL A 126 -3.85 -8.43 -10.47
CA VAL A 126 -3.11 -7.46 -9.65
C VAL A 126 -1.78 -7.12 -10.34
N ASN A 127 -1.49 -5.82 -10.43
CA ASN A 127 -0.20 -5.30 -10.88
C ASN A 127 0.12 -3.96 -10.18
N TRP A 128 1.38 -3.54 -10.21
CA TRP A 128 1.83 -2.32 -9.53
C TRP A 128 1.10 -1.06 -10.00
N GLY A 129 0.75 -0.96 -11.29
CA GLY A 129 -0.02 0.17 -11.81
C GLY A 129 -1.39 0.31 -11.14
N ARG A 130 -2.09 -0.81 -10.89
CA ARG A 130 -3.39 -0.83 -10.20
C ARG A 130 -3.27 -0.56 -8.70
N VAL A 131 -2.21 -1.07 -8.06
CA VAL A 131 -1.92 -0.76 -6.66
C VAL A 131 -1.69 0.74 -6.47
N VAL A 132 -0.95 1.38 -7.38
CA VAL A 132 -0.74 2.83 -7.30
C VAL A 132 -1.96 3.63 -7.73
N ALA A 133 -2.75 3.14 -8.67
CA ALA A 133 -4.04 3.75 -9.00
C ALA A 133 -4.97 3.81 -7.77
N LEU A 134 -4.96 2.77 -6.92
CA LEU A 134 -5.69 2.75 -5.66
C LEU A 134 -5.17 3.84 -4.69
N PHE A 135 -3.85 3.96 -4.54
CA PHE A 135 -3.22 4.99 -3.69
C PHE A 135 -3.53 6.41 -4.18
N TYR A 136 -3.44 6.62 -5.49
CA TYR A 136 -3.73 7.90 -6.11
C TYR A 136 -5.21 8.27 -5.97
N PHE A 137 -6.11 7.31 -6.14
CA PHE A 137 -7.53 7.53 -5.94
C PHE A 137 -7.85 7.87 -4.47
N ALA A 138 -7.24 7.17 -3.51
CA ALA A 138 -7.33 7.50 -2.09
C ALA A 138 -6.85 8.92 -1.80
N TYR A 139 -5.68 9.31 -2.32
CA TYR A 139 -5.14 10.67 -2.21
C TYR A 139 -6.17 11.73 -2.66
N LYS A 140 -6.77 11.54 -3.84
CA LYS A 140 -7.72 12.51 -4.40
C LYS A 140 -9.04 12.57 -3.63
N ILE A 141 -9.43 11.50 -2.94
CA ILE A 141 -10.53 11.53 -1.97
C ILE A 141 -10.11 12.31 -0.71
N CYS A 142 -8.92 12.08 -0.17
CA CYS A 142 -8.43 12.81 1.00
C CYS A 142 -8.38 14.33 0.78
N LEU A 143 -8.12 14.79 -0.45
CA LEU A 143 -8.20 16.22 -0.81
C LEU A 143 -9.60 16.83 -0.61
N LYS A 144 -10.67 16.02 -0.63
CA LYS A 144 -12.05 16.47 -0.37
C LYS A 144 -12.40 16.52 1.12
N ALA A 145 -11.49 16.07 1.97
CA ALA A 145 -11.68 15.93 3.41
C ALA A 145 -10.53 16.56 4.21
N LEU A 146 -9.82 17.55 3.65
CA LEU A 146 -8.66 18.21 4.29
C LEU A 146 -8.98 18.79 5.68
N ASP A 147 -10.22 19.24 5.88
CA ASP A 147 -10.74 19.77 7.14
C ASP A 147 -11.24 18.67 8.11
N ARG A 148 -11.30 17.42 7.66
CA ARG A 148 -11.89 16.27 8.35
C ARG A 148 -10.86 15.16 8.56
N ILE A 149 -9.84 15.40 9.39
CA ILE A 149 -8.77 14.43 9.70
C ILE A 149 -9.28 13.02 10.06
N PRO A 150 -10.32 12.84 10.89
CA PRO A 150 -10.84 11.51 11.17
C PRO A 150 -11.31 10.75 9.92
N LEU A 151 -11.84 11.46 8.92
CA LEU A 151 -12.28 10.89 7.65
C LEU A 151 -11.09 10.47 6.79
N ILE A 152 -10.03 11.29 6.73
CA ILE A 152 -8.77 10.92 6.06
C ILE A 152 -8.17 9.66 6.69
N ARG A 153 -8.12 9.57 8.03
CA ARG A 153 -7.63 8.37 8.72
C ARG A 153 -8.48 7.14 8.43
N ALA A 154 -9.81 7.29 8.46
CA ALA A 154 -10.72 6.21 8.14
C ALA A 154 -10.55 5.74 6.69
N MET A 155 -10.24 6.65 5.77
CA MET A 155 -9.88 6.32 4.40
C MET A 155 -8.56 5.54 4.30
N ILE A 156 -7.49 6.01 4.95
CA ILE A 156 -6.22 5.26 4.99
C ILE A 156 -6.43 3.85 5.54
N ASN A 157 -7.21 3.70 6.61
CA ASN A 157 -7.57 2.39 7.19
C ASN A 157 -8.26 1.50 6.16
N LEU A 158 -9.25 2.03 5.44
CA LEU A 158 -10.01 1.29 4.44
C LEU A 158 -9.13 0.82 3.27
N VAL A 159 -8.16 1.63 2.84
CA VAL A 159 -7.18 1.23 1.81
C VAL A 159 -6.29 0.12 2.35
N VAL A 160 -5.80 0.26 3.58
CA VAL A 160 -4.91 -0.73 4.23
C VAL A 160 -5.63 -2.07 4.39
N ASP A 161 -6.90 -2.07 4.81
CA ASP A 161 -7.75 -3.25 4.89
C ASP A 161 -7.94 -3.89 3.52
N PHE A 162 -8.25 -3.09 2.49
CA PHE A 162 -8.37 -3.59 1.12
C PHE A 162 -7.08 -4.24 0.62
N ILE A 163 -5.93 -3.62 0.89
CA ILE A 163 -4.62 -4.18 0.55
C ILE A 163 -4.43 -5.51 1.30
N ARG A 164 -4.66 -5.55 2.61
CA ARG A 164 -4.55 -6.77 3.41
C ARG A 164 -5.41 -7.89 2.86
N ASP A 165 -6.64 -7.61 2.45
CA ASP A 165 -7.63 -8.64 2.13
C ASP A 165 -7.58 -9.09 0.65
N HIS A 166 -7.15 -8.22 -0.27
CA HIS A 166 -7.19 -8.51 -1.71
C HIS A 166 -5.83 -8.47 -2.43
N VAL A 167 -4.86 -7.71 -1.93
CA VAL A 167 -3.62 -7.41 -2.68
C VAL A 167 -2.38 -8.03 -2.04
N ALA A 168 -2.36 -8.17 -0.71
CA ALA A 168 -1.18 -8.56 0.05
C ALA A 168 -0.58 -9.89 -0.40
N GLY A 169 -1.42 -10.89 -0.71
CA GLY A 169 -0.94 -12.18 -1.22
C GLY A 169 -0.14 -12.07 -2.52
N TRP A 170 -0.53 -11.16 -3.41
CA TRP A 170 0.20 -10.91 -4.65
C TRP A 170 1.54 -10.19 -4.39
N ILE A 171 1.55 -9.20 -3.48
CA ILE A 171 2.78 -8.47 -3.10
C ILE A 171 3.79 -9.43 -2.45
N ILE A 172 3.33 -10.30 -1.54
CA ILE A 172 4.17 -11.34 -0.92
C ILE A 172 4.74 -12.26 -2.01
N GLY A 173 3.92 -12.67 -2.98
CA GLY A 173 4.37 -13.49 -4.12
C GLY A 173 5.41 -12.80 -5.02
N ARG A 174 5.58 -11.48 -4.92
CA ARG A 174 6.63 -10.70 -5.59
C ARG A 174 7.87 -10.47 -4.73
N GLY A 175 7.88 -10.94 -3.48
CA GLY A 175 8.98 -10.71 -2.54
C GLY A 175 8.86 -9.42 -1.73
N GLY A 176 7.68 -8.78 -1.71
CA GLY A 176 7.46 -7.55 -0.95
C GLY A 176 7.28 -6.31 -1.82
N TRP A 177 7.26 -5.15 -1.16
CA TRP A 177 7.05 -3.85 -1.82
C TRP A 177 8.26 -3.42 -2.64
N GLU A 178 9.46 -3.90 -2.30
CA GLU A 178 10.73 -3.61 -2.97
C GLU A 178 10.71 -4.00 -4.45
N ALA A 179 9.95 -5.04 -4.82
CA ALA A 179 9.79 -5.50 -6.20
C ALA A 179 9.15 -4.47 -7.14
N ILE A 180 8.56 -3.39 -6.61
CA ILE A 180 8.11 -2.28 -7.44
C ILE A 180 9.29 -1.56 -8.10
N VAL A 181 10.45 -1.47 -7.45
CA VAL A 181 11.61 -0.73 -7.96
C VAL A 181 12.12 -1.36 -9.26
N GLU A 182 12.20 -2.70 -9.29
CA GLU A 182 12.57 -3.46 -10.49
C GLU A 182 11.54 -3.34 -11.61
N TYR A 183 10.26 -3.23 -11.26
CA TYR A 183 9.19 -3.03 -12.24
C TYR A 183 9.34 -1.69 -12.98
N PHE A 184 9.82 -0.63 -12.31
CA PHE A 184 9.99 0.71 -12.90
C PHE A 184 11.37 0.99 -13.47
N GLY A 185 12.40 0.24 -13.06
CA GLY A 185 13.77 0.42 -13.55
C GLY A 185 14.03 0.03 -15.02
N THR A 186 13.03 -0.49 -15.76
CA THR A 186 13.20 -0.93 -17.16
C THR A 186 12.39 -0.07 -18.16
N PRO A 187 13.04 0.52 -19.20
CA PRO A 187 12.40 1.45 -20.14
C PRO A 187 11.15 0.92 -20.85
N THR A 188 11.08 -0.39 -21.09
CA THR A 188 10.01 -1.05 -21.85
C THR A 188 8.69 -1.18 -21.08
N LYS A 189 8.68 -0.97 -19.76
CA LYS A 189 7.49 -1.17 -18.90
C LYS A 189 6.74 0.11 -18.53
N GLN A 190 7.24 1.29 -18.91
CA GLN A 190 6.47 2.55 -18.87
C GLN A 190 5.17 2.43 -19.68
N VAL A 191 5.17 1.64 -20.76
CA VAL A 191 3.99 1.35 -21.59
C VAL A 191 2.93 0.51 -20.86
N ALA A 192 3.31 -0.30 -19.87
CA ALA A 192 2.36 -1.10 -19.09
C ALA A 192 1.53 -0.26 -18.10
N VAL A 193 2.08 0.87 -17.62
CA VAL A 193 1.31 1.88 -16.85
C VAL A 193 0.23 2.53 -17.73
N ILE A 194 0.58 2.85 -18.97
CA ILE A 194 -0.33 3.43 -19.98
C ILE A 194 -1.47 2.44 -20.32
N LEU A 195 -1.16 1.13 -20.41
CA LEU A 195 -2.17 0.09 -20.67
C LEU A 195 -3.05 -0.24 -19.46
N GLY A 196 -2.52 -0.09 -18.23
CA GLY A 196 -3.30 -0.25 -16.99
C GLY A 196 -4.41 0.81 -16.84
N ALA A 197 -4.11 2.07 -17.18
CA ALA A 197 -5.08 3.16 -17.24
C ALA A 197 -6.23 2.87 -18.24
N GLY A 198 -5.92 2.27 -19.40
CA GLY A 198 -6.92 1.91 -20.41
C GLY A 198 -7.94 0.85 -19.96
N ILE A 199 -7.53 -0.09 -19.09
CA ILE A 199 -8.41 -1.16 -18.59
C ILE A 199 -9.35 -0.65 -17.49
N LEU A 200 -8.90 0.29 -16.65
CA LEU A 200 -9.75 0.92 -15.62
C LEU A 200 -10.93 1.70 -16.23
N VAL A 201 -10.74 2.28 -17.41
CA VAL A 201 -11.74 3.08 -18.11
C VAL A 201 -12.85 2.23 -18.75
N SER A 202 -12.50 1.05 -19.28
CA SER A 202 -13.47 0.24 -20.04
C SER A 202 -14.55 -0.37 -19.15
N GLY A 203 -14.20 -0.82 -17.95
CA GLY A 203 -15.17 -1.34 -16.97
C GLY A 203 -16.13 -0.26 -16.46
N ILE A 204 -15.61 0.93 -16.17
CA ILE A 204 -16.39 2.03 -15.58
C ILE A 204 -17.32 2.71 -16.59
N VAL A 205 -16.92 2.83 -17.86
CA VAL A 205 -17.78 3.34 -18.95
C VAL A 205 -18.89 2.35 -19.30
N MET A 206 -18.62 1.04 -19.26
CA MET A 206 -19.67 0.02 -19.46
C MET A 206 -20.75 0.06 -18.37
N LEU A 207 -20.38 0.42 -17.13
CA LEU A 207 -21.33 0.58 -16.02
C LEU A 207 -22.29 1.77 -16.18
N TRP A 208 -21.98 2.73 -17.04
CA TRP A 208 -22.88 3.86 -17.32
C TRP A 208 -23.93 3.53 -18.40
N LYS A 209 -23.60 2.67 -19.36
CA LYS A 209 -24.54 2.27 -20.43
C LYS A 209 -25.59 1.23 -20.00
N GLY A 210 -25.43 0.61 -18.83
CA GLY A 210 -26.37 -0.37 -18.28
C GLY A 210 -27.48 0.20 -17.40
N TRP A 211 -27.51 1.52 -17.19
CA TRP A 211 -28.46 2.20 -16.30
C TRP A 211 -29.20 3.37 -16.96
N HIS A 212 -29.38 3.32 -18.27
CA HIS A 212 -30.44 4.04 -19.01
C HIS A 212 -31.14 3.05 -19.94
#